data_AF-A0A2D8NLA8-F1
#
_entry.id   AF-A0A2D8NLA8-F1
#
_cell.length_a   1.000
_cell.length_b   1.000
_cell.length_c   1.000
_cell.angle_alpha   90.00
_cell.angle_beta   90.00
_cell.angle_gamma   90.00
#
_symmetry.space_group_name_H-M   'P 1'
#
loop_
_entity.id
_entity.type
_entity.pdbx_description
1 polymer ?
#
loop_
_entity_poly.entity_id
_entity_poly.type
_entity_poly.pdbx_seq_one_letter_code
_entity_poly.pdbx_strand_id
1 'polypeptide(L)'
;MAAKKNRIPIPQDLAARVLFDSDRTCCVCRTRKPVQIHHVDDDPSHNVYDNLAVLCFDCHRDTQIQGGFDRKLDSEQVRLYRGNWLDAVRRDRLSPQSQEPAATPGNNQFAARLAQIEIWRKNEDWLRVATAYHAAGDLQLRDAYIVKYLAIDPSPRAQLLAARLQGRVDDLPTEVKHAAAEDASVDWTSHGRVLLEINEVEEAVRVLIAGVLESLDEGRWFTAAYYIRHVLEADAADELFKMALRESHDEGDLWWELRAYEELGWESEARALLLANEEAIKESGKPTLQQKLAGELGDADEHLRLTKEIAELGARAHFSVIETSSEGDPVESDESGEAQEAATSPAKAP
;
A
#
# COMPACT_ATOMS: atom_id res chain seq x y z
N MET A 1 -40.04 16.41 -29.14
CA MET A 1 -40.01 14.95 -29.40
C MET A 1 -38.56 14.51 -29.29
N ALA A 2 -38.20 13.64 -28.33
CA ALA A 2 -36.83 13.16 -28.23
C ALA A 2 -36.50 12.32 -29.48
N ALA A 3 -35.41 12.66 -30.18
CA ALA A 3 -34.96 11.92 -31.35
C ALA A 3 -34.72 10.44 -30.97
N LYS A 4 -35.17 9.53 -31.83
CA LYS A 4 -35.02 8.08 -31.60
C LYS A 4 -33.52 7.74 -31.68
N LYS A 5 -32.89 7.49 -30.52
CA LYS A 5 -31.48 7.08 -30.46
C LYS A 5 -31.29 5.83 -31.32
N ASN A 6 -30.29 5.84 -32.21
CA ASN A 6 -29.90 4.66 -32.98
C ASN A 6 -29.32 3.63 -32.00
N ARG A 7 -29.96 2.47 -31.87
CA ARG A 7 -29.54 1.44 -30.91
C ARG A 7 -28.81 0.34 -31.66
N ILE A 8 -27.50 0.24 -31.43
CA ILE A 8 -26.68 -0.84 -31.97
C ILE A 8 -26.53 -1.88 -30.86
N PRO A 9 -26.94 -3.15 -31.04
CA PRO A 9 -26.77 -4.16 -30.01
C PRO A 9 -25.29 -4.32 -29.66
N ILE A 10 -24.98 -4.47 -28.36
CA ILE A 10 -23.63 -4.75 -27.89
C ILE A 10 -23.21 -6.12 -28.45
N PRO A 11 -22.05 -6.24 -29.13
CA PRO A 11 -21.52 -7.52 -29.57
C PRO A 11 -21.44 -8.53 -28.41
N GLN A 12 -21.80 -9.79 -28.68
CA GLN A 12 -21.95 -10.80 -27.62
C GLN A 12 -20.64 -11.09 -26.88
N ASP A 13 -19.53 -11.11 -27.60
CA ASP A 13 -18.16 -11.25 -27.07
C ASP A 13 -17.77 -10.08 -26.17
N LEU A 14 -18.08 -8.85 -26.60
CA LEU A 14 -17.85 -7.65 -25.79
C LEU A 14 -18.70 -7.65 -24.52
N ALA A 15 -19.98 -8.01 -24.63
CA ALA A 15 -20.86 -8.13 -23.47
C ALA A 15 -20.39 -9.20 -22.49
N ALA A 16 -19.94 -10.37 -22.99
CA ALA A 16 -19.37 -11.43 -22.18
C ALA A 16 -18.11 -10.98 -21.45
N ARG A 17 -17.21 -10.26 -22.15
CA ARG A 17 -15.99 -9.71 -21.57
C ARG A 17 -16.29 -8.71 -20.45
N VAL A 18 -17.15 -7.71 -20.70
CA VAL A 18 -17.53 -6.70 -19.70
C VAL A 18 -18.16 -7.35 -18.46
N LEU A 19 -19.02 -8.36 -18.65
CA LEU A 19 -19.62 -9.10 -17.55
C LEU A 19 -18.61 -9.97 -16.80
N PHE A 20 -17.63 -10.56 -17.49
CA PHE A 20 -16.58 -11.36 -16.86
C PHE A 20 -15.62 -10.47 -16.06
N ASP A 21 -15.12 -9.39 -16.64
CA ASP A 21 -14.14 -8.50 -16.01
C ASP A 21 -14.70 -7.78 -14.78
N SER A 22 -16.03 -7.60 -14.72
CA SER A 22 -16.75 -7.04 -13.57
C SER A 22 -17.23 -8.09 -12.55
N ASP A 23 -16.86 -9.36 -12.71
CA ASP A 23 -17.39 -10.49 -11.92
C ASP A 23 -18.93 -10.52 -11.83
N ARG A 24 -19.61 -10.10 -12.90
CA ARG A 24 -21.07 -9.95 -13.00
C ARG A 24 -21.68 -9.18 -11.82
N THR A 25 -20.93 -8.22 -11.28
CA THR A 25 -21.28 -7.48 -10.07
C THR A 25 -21.36 -5.99 -10.38
N CYS A 26 -22.30 -5.29 -9.73
CA CYS A 26 -22.47 -3.86 -9.93
C CYS A 26 -21.22 -3.09 -9.47
N CYS A 27 -20.64 -2.25 -10.32
CA CYS A 27 -19.43 -1.51 -9.97
C CYS A 27 -19.63 -0.44 -8.88
N VAL A 28 -20.87 0.00 -8.65
CA VAL A 28 -21.21 1.03 -7.65
C VAL A 28 -21.41 0.41 -6.27
N CYS A 29 -22.41 -0.48 -6.12
CA CYS A 29 -22.78 -1.04 -4.81
C CYS A 29 -22.08 -2.37 -4.47
N ARG A 30 -21.31 -2.95 -5.42
CA ARG A 30 -20.54 -4.19 -5.25
C ARG A 30 -21.34 -5.40 -4.76
N THR A 31 -22.65 -5.37 -4.94
CA THR A 31 -23.56 -6.43 -4.51
C THR A 31 -23.96 -7.27 -5.72
N ARG A 32 -23.94 -8.60 -5.59
CA ARG A 32 -24.47 -9.53 -6.61
C ARG A 32 -25.99 -9.42 -6.67
N LYS A 33 -26.46 -8.74 -7.71
CA LYS A 33 -27.88 -8.51 -8.05
C LYS A 33 -28.10 -8.76 -9.54
N PRO A 34 -29.34 -8.82 -10.05
CA PRO A 34 -29.58 -8.69 -11.48
C PRO A 34 -28.92 -7.41 -12.02
N VAL A 35 -28.09 -7.56 -13.05
CA VAL A 35 -27.29 -6.48 -13.63
C VAL A 35 -27.64 -6.22 -15.09
N GLN A 36 -27.33 -5.02 -15.54
CA GLN A 36 -27.41 -4.56 -16.92
C GLN A 36 -26.12 -3.82 -17.29
N ILE A 37 -25.71 -3.95 -18.55
CA ILE A 37 -24.63 -3.13 -19.11
C ILE A 37 -25.17 -1.74 -19.42
N HIS A 38 -24.55 -0.73 -18.82
CA HIS A 38 -24.85 0.68 -18.95
C HIS A 38 -23.78 1.36 -19.81
N HIS A 39 -24.20 2.15 -20.79
CA HIS A 39 -23.34 3.05 -21.55
C HIS A 39 -23.07 4.31 -20.73
N VAL A 40 -21.82 4.54 -20.37
CA VAL A 40 -21.41 5.60 -19.45
C VAL A 40 -21.69 6.99 -20.02
N ASP A 41 -21.58 7.15 -21.34
CA ASP A 41 -21.89 8.39 -22.07
C ASP A 41 -23.37 8.53 -22.48
N ASP A 42 -24.25 7.61 -22.04
CA ASP A 42 -25.65 7.53 -22.44
C ASP A 42 -25.91 7.37 -23.96
N ASP A 43 -24.89 7.04 -24.77
CA ASP A 43 -25.02 6.75 -26.20
C ASP A 43 -25.09 5.22 -26.45
N PRO A 44 -26.29 4.67 -26.73
CA PRO A 44 -26.47 3.23 -26.94
C PRO A 44 -25.91 2.72 -28.28
N SER A 45 -25.28 3.58 -29.09
CA SER A 45 -24.55 3.18 -30.29
C SER A 45 -23.04 3.03 -30.06
N HIS A 46 -22.52 3.57 -28.96
CA HIS A 46 -21.09 3.63 -28.67
C HIS A 46 -20.59 2.40 -27.87
N ASN A 47 -20.50 1.27 -28.58
CA ASN A 47 -20.11 -0.02 -28.01
C ASN A 47 -18.58 -0.19 -27.94
N VAL A 48 -17.90 0.60 -27.11
CA VAL A 48 -16.47 0.42 -26.78
C VAL A 48 -16.31 -0.03 -25.33
N TYR A 49 -15.34 -0.89 -25.05
CA TYR A 49 -15.17 -1.53 -23.73
C TYR A 49 -15.16 -0.51 -22.57
N ASP A 50 -14.45 0.61 -22.72
CA ASP A 50 -14.31 1.63 -21.67
C ASP A 50 -15.56 2.49 -21.47
N ASN A 51 -16.50 2.46 -22.42
CA ASN A 51 -17.79 3.11 -22.29
C ASN A 51 -18.88 2.21 -21.68
N LEU A 52 -18.56 0.95 -21.35
CA LEU A 52 -19.53 0.00 -20.81
C LEU A 52 -19.25 -0.30 -19.33
N ALA A 53 -20.25 -0.08 -18.48
CA ALA A 53 -20.21 -0.38 -17.05
C ALA A 53 -21.29 -1.40 -16.67
N VAL A 54 -21.05 -2.23 -15.66
CA VAL A 54 -22.05 -3.18 -15.15
C VAL A 54 -22.72 -2.57 -13.92
N LEU A 55 -24.03 -2.33 -14.00
CA LEU A 55 -24.83 -1.75 -12.93
C LEU A 55 -25.98 -2.69 -12.55
N CYS A 56 -26.33 -2.74 -11.26
CA CYS A 56 -27.60 -3.34 -10.84
C CYS A 56 -28.77 -2.41 -11.21
N PHE A 57 -30.00 -2.93 -11.27
CA PHE A 57 -31.16 -2.11 -11.64
C PHE A 57 -31.41 -0.91 -10.73
N ASP A 58 -31.00 -0.97 -9.46
CA ASP A 58 -31.13 0.15 -8.52
C ASP A 58 -30.18 1.29 -8.95
N CYS A 59 -28.88 1.03 -9.01
CA CYS A 59 -27.89 2.03 -9.42
C CYS A 59 -28.06 2.47 -10.88
N HIS A 60 -28.55 1.58 -11.76
CA HIS A 60 -28.87 1.94 -13.14
C HIS A 60 -30.06 2.91 -13.20
N ARG A 61 -31.01 2.84 -12.26
CA ARG A 61 -32.08 3.82 -12.18
C ARG A 61 -31.54 5.18 -11.77
N ASP A 62 -30.58 5.20 -10.84
CA ASP A 62 -30.01 6.45 -10.31
C ASP A 62 -29.32 7.28 -11.39
N THR A 63 -28.75 6.65 -12.43
CA THR A 63 -28.20 7.35 -13.60
C THR A 63 -29.27 8.00 -14.50
N GLN A 64 -30.53 7.57 -14.39
CA GLN A 64 -31.63 8.05 -15.22
C GLN A 64 -32.50 9.12 -14.55
N ILE A 65 -32.28 9.41 -13.26
CA ILE A 65 -33.09 10.38 -12.53
C ILE A 65 -32.82 11.79 -13.04
N GLN A 66 -33.87 12.56 -13.38
CA GLN A 66 -33.82 13.97 -13.79
C GLN A 66 -34.55 14.84 -12.74
N GLY A 67 -33.95 15.96 -12.29
CA GLY A 67 -34.38 16.73 -11.10
C GLY A 67 -34.11 16.08 -9.72
N GLY A 68 -34.27 16.82 -8.61
CA GLY A 68 -34.01 16.37 -7.23
C GLY A 68 -32.95 17.20 -6.50
N PHE A 69 -32.96 17.18 -5.16
CA PHE A 69 -31.98 17.89 -4.32
C PHE A 69 -30.70 17.08 -4.08
N ASP A 70 -30.80 15.75 -4.18
CA ASP A 70 -29.68 14.83 -3.95
C ASP A 70 -28.71 14.79 -5.14
N ARG A 71 -27.41 14.60 -4.85
CA ARG A 71 -26.38 14.41 -5.87
C ARG A 71 -26.56 13.03 -6.51
N LYS A 72 -26.72 13.02 -7.83
CA LYS A 72 -27.04 11.82 -8.60
C LYS A 72 -25.80 11.11 -9.08
N LEU A 73 -25.97 9.84 -9.42
CA LEU A 73 -24.95 9.03 -10.06
C LEU A 73 -24.74 9.46 -11.52
N ASP A 74 -23.71 10.25 -11.77
CA ASP A 74 -23.36 10.74 -13.11
C ASP A 74 -22.31 9.87 -13.83
N SER A 75 -22.03 10.20 -15.10
CA SER A 75 -21.08 9.45 -15.93
C SER A 75 -19.66 9.42 -15.36
N GLU A 76 -19.22 10.49 -14.69
CA GLU A 76 -17.87 10.59 -14.13
C GLU A 76 -17.74 9.66 -12.93
N GLN A 77 -18.73 9.67 -12.04
CA GLN A 77 -18.80 8.73 -10.91
C GLN A 77 -18.85 7.28 -11.38
N VAL A 78 -19.63 6.97 -12.43
CA VAL A 78 -19.68 5.61 -12.98
C VAL A 78 -18.32 5.18 -13.54
N ARG A 79 -17.55 6.08 -14.19
CA ARG A 79 -16.17 5.78 -14.63
C ARG A 79 -15.28 5.41 -13.46
N LEU A 80 -15.30 6.22 -12.40
CA LEU A 80 -14.49 6.00 -11.19
C LEU A 80 -14.84 4.67 -10.51
N TYR A 81 -16.14 4.41 -10.28
CA TYR A 81 -16.60 3.16 -9.69
C TYR A 81 -16.24 1.94 -10.56
N ARG A 82 -16.39 2.05 -11.88
CA ARG A 82 -15.99 0.99 -12.82
C ARG A 82 -14.50 0.69 -12.73
N GLY A 83 -13.65 1.71 -12.85
CA GLY A 83 -12.19 1.54 -12.80
C GLY A 83 -11.75 0.83 -11.53
N ASN A 84 -12.16 1.39 -10.38
CA ASN A 84 -11.82 0.82 -9.08
C ASN A 84 -12.31 -0.62 -8.89
N TRP A 85 -13.52 -0.95 -9.38
CA TRP A 85 -14.05 -2.30 -9.29
C TRP A 85 -13.30 -3.30 -10.19
N LEU A 86 -12.98 -2.93 -11.43
CA LEU A 86 -12.21 -3.78 -12.33
C LEU A 86 -10.81 -4.07 -11.78
N ASP A 87 -10.17 -3.08 -11.18
CA ASP A 87 -8.86 -3.26 -10.52
C ASP A 87 -8.97 -4.15 -9.29
N ALA A 88 -10.05 -4.04 -8.51
CA ALA A 88 -10.32 -4.94 -7.40
C ALA A 88 -10.50 -6.39 -7.87
N VAL A 89 -11.32 -6.64 -8.90
CA VAL A 89 -11.53 -7.99 -9.46
C VAL A 89 -10.23 -8.54 -10.06
N ARG A 90 -9.43 -7.71 -10.73
CA ARG A 90 -8.13 -8.11 -11.28
C ARG A 90 -7.16 -8.52 -10.16
N ARG A 91 -7.05 -7.70 -9.10
CA ARG A 91 -6.21 -8.02 -7.93
C ARG A 91 -6.68 -9.29 -7.25
N ASP A 92 -7.99 -9.44 -7.06
CA ASP A 92 -8.58 -10.63 -6.46
C ASP A 92 -8.14 -11.85 -7.26
N ARG A 93 -8.36 -11.89 -8.58
CA ARG A 93 -8.00 -13.00 -9.48
C ARG A 93 -6.51 -13.32 -9.61
N LEU A 94 -5.65 -12.34 -9.41
CA LEU A 94 -4.19 -12.51 -9.43
C LEU A 94 -3.63 -12.97 -8.09
N SER A 95 -4.43 -12.93 -7.02
CA SER A 95 -4.01 -13.44 -5.72
C SER A 95 -3.84 -14.96 -5.76
N PRO A 96 -2.85 -15.55 -5.07
CA PRO A 96 -2.72 -17.01 -4.98
C PRO A 96 -3.95 -17.69 -4.35
N GLN A 97 -4.78 -16.94 -3.62
CA GLN A 97 -6.01 -17.43 -2.99
C GLN A 97 -7.19 -17.55 -3.97
N SER A 98 -7.21 -16.80 -5.08
CA SER A 98 -8.31 -16.80 -6.05
C SER A 98 -8.21 -17.85 -7.15
N GLN A 99 -7.09 -18.59 -7.22
CA GLN A 99 -6.99 -19.78 -8.06
C GLN A 99 -7.64 -21.00 -7.41
N GLU A 100 -8.05 -20.92 -6.14
CA GLU A 100 -9.04 -21.85 -5.63
C GLU A 100 -10.42 -21.38 -6.10
N PRO A 101 -11.20 -22.21 -6.82
CA PRO A 101 -12.58 -21.85 -7.12
C PRO A 101 -13.25 -21.53 -5.80
N ALA A 102 -13.97 -20.40 -5.73
CA ALA A 102 -14.74 -19.98 -4.57
C ALA A 102 -15.55 -21.16 -4.05
N ALA A 103 -14.98 -21.88 -3.10
CA ALA A 103 -15.68 -22.90 -2.39
C ALA A 103 -16.76 -22.10 -1.66
N THR A 104 -18.02 -22.38 -2.00
CA THR A 104 -19.03 -22.35 -0.93
C THR A 104 -18.35 -23.08 0.21
N PRO A 105 -18.05 -22.45 1.37
CA PRO A 105 -17.32 -23.16 2.41
C PRO A 105 -18.15 -24.39 2.66
N GLY A 106 -17.65 -25.54 2.19
CA GLY A 106 -18.41 -26.77 2.27
C GLY A 106 -18.76 -26.92 3.74
N ASN A 107 -19.86 -27.61 4.07
CA ASN A 107 -20.18 -27.94 5.46
C ASN A 107 -18.93 -28.38 6.26
N ASN A 108 -17.95 -28.99 5.58
CA ASN A 108 -16.63 -29.38 6.07
C ASN A 108 -15.70 -28.25 6.53
N GLN A 109 -15.63 -27.07 5.87
CA GLN A 109 -14.75 -25.97 6.31
C GLN A 109 -15.28 -25.28 7.57
N PHE A 110 -16.60 -25.06 7.63
CA PHE A 110 -17.24 -24.54 8.84
C PHE A 110 -17.13 -25.53 10.01
N ALA A 111 -17.39 -26.81 9.75
CA ALA A 111 -17.19 -27.87 10.73
C ALA A 111 -15.73 -27.97 11.21
N ALA A 112 -14.75 -27.85 10.31
CA ALA A 112 -13.33 -27.84 10.68
C ALA A 112 -12.97 -26.65 11.58
N ARG A 113 -13.52 -25.46 11.29
CA ARG A 113 -13.29 -24.26 12.09
C ARG A 113 -13.93 -24.37 13.48
N LEU A 114 -15.14 -24.93 13.57
CA LEU A 114 -15.78 -25.23 14.85
C LEU A 114 -14.98 -26.26 15.65
N ALA A 115 -14.52 -27.34 15.01
CA ALA A 115 -13.68 -28.35 15.66
C ALA A 115 -12.37 -27.75 16.19
N GLN A 116 -11.72 -26.86 15.42
CA GLN A 116 -10.53 -26.13 15.88
C GLN A 116 -10.83 -25.25 17.10
N ILE A 117 -11.94 -24.50 17.08
CA ILE A 117 -12.37 -23.69 18.23
C ILE A 117 -12.60 -24.57 19.46
N GLU A 118 -13.24 -25.73 19.32
CA GLU A 118 -13.45 -26.67 20.42
C GLU A 118 -12.13 -27.21 20.99
N ILE A 119 -11.18 -27.56 20.13
CA ILE A 119 -9.84 -27.99 20.53
C ILE A 119 -9.11 -26.87 21.29
N TRP A 120 -9.13 -25.64 20.77
CA TRP A 120 -8.51 -24.49 21.44
C TRP A 120 -9.16 -24.18 22.78
N ARG A 121 -10.49 -24.26 22.87
CA ARG A 121 -11.21 -24.11 24.15
C ARG A 121 -10.83 -25.18 25.16
N LYS A 122 -10.69 -26.43 24.72
CA LYS A 122 -10.27 -27.54 25.58
C LYS A 122 -8.84 -27.37 26.08
N ASN A 123 -7.98 -26.78 25.26
CA ASN A 123 -6.58 -26.51 25.60
C ASN A 123 -6.37 -25.14 26.24
N GLU A 124 -7.45 -24.40 26.54
CA GLU A 124 -7.40 -23.05 27.13
C GLU A 124 -6.60 -22.02 26.32
N ASP A 125 -6.48 -22.24 25.00
CA ASP A 125 -5.85 -21.29 24.06
C ASP A 125 -6.85 -20.18 23.70
N TRP A 126 -7.14 -19.34 24.68
CA TRP A 126 -8.20 -18.34 24.59
C TRP A 126 -7.90 -17.26 23.55
N LEU A 127 -6.62 -16.97 23.28
CA LEU A 127 -6.24 -16.00 22.24
C LEU A 127 -6.65 -16.51 20.85
N ARG A 128 -6.36 -17.77 20.50
CA ARG A 128 -6.81 -18.33 19.21
C ARG A 128 -8.33 -18.39 19.10
N VAL A 129 -9.02 -18.71 20.20
CA VAL A 129 -10.49 -18.67 20.24
C VAL A 129 -11.01 -17.25 19.98
N ALA A 130 -10.45 -16.24 20.64
CA ALA A 130 -10.82 -14.84 20.44
C ALA A 130 -10.58 -14.40 18.98
N THR A 131 -9.42 -14.74 18.41
CA THR A 131 -9.09 -14.42 17.01
C THR A 131 -10.07 -15.07 16.03
N ALA A 132 -10.51 -16.30 16.30
CA ALA A 132 -11.50 -16.98 15.48
C ALA A 132 -12.86 -16.26 15.47
N TYR A 133 -13.31 -15.79 16.65
CA TYR A 133 -14.55 -15.02 16.76
C TYR A 133 -14.44 -13.62 16.16
N HIS A 134 -13.28 -12.96 16.32
CA HIS A 134 -12.99 -11.70 15.63
C HIS A 134 -13.13 -11.84 14.12
N ALA A 135 -12.49 -12.85 13.53
CA ALA A 135 -12.56 -13.12 12.10
C ALA A 135 -13.97 -13.53 11.62
N ALA A 136 -14.82 -14.04 12.52
CA ALA A 136 -16.23 -14.33 12.24
C ALA A 136 -17.15 -13.11 12.43
N GLY A 137 -16.63 -11.98 12.93
CA GLY A 137 -17.40 -10.77 13.24
C GLY A 137 -18.17 -10.82 14.56
N ASP A 138 -17.99 -11.85 15.39
CA ASP A 138 -18.63 -11.95 16.70
C ASP A 138 -17.77 -11.27 17.76
N LEU A 139 -17.91 -9.95 17.86
CA LEU A 139 -17.12 -9.11 18.75
C LEU A 139 -17.42 -9.37 20.23
N GLN A 140 -18.66 -9.77 20.56
CA GLN A 140 -19.05 -10.06 21.94
C GLN A 140 -18.33 -11.31 22.46
N LEU A 141 -18.31 -12.39 21.66
CA LEU A 141 -17.58 -13.59 22.02
C LEU A 141 -16.07 -13.36 21.98
N ARG A 142 -15.54 -12.62 21.00
CA ARG A 142 -14.13 -12.19 20.99
C ARG A 142 -13.75 -11.58 22.33
N ASP A 143 -14.49 -10.58 22.80
CA ASP A 143 -14.17 -9.85 24.03
C ASP A 143 -14.30 -10.73 25.27
N ALA A 144 -15.30 -11.62 25.31
CA ALA A 144 -15.45 -12.59 26.40
C ALA A 144 -14.25 -13.55 26.50
N TYR A 145 -13.66 -13.97 25.38
CA TYR A 145 -12.48 -14.82 25.38
C TYR A 145 -11.18 -14.05 25.61
N ILE A 146 -11.10 -12.77 25.24
CA ILE A 146 -9.99 -11.89 25.62
C ILE A 146 -9.89 -11.78 27.15
N VAL A 147 -11.01 -11.62 27.86
CA VAL A 147 -10.99 -11.60 29.34
C VAL A 147 -10.41 -12.89 29.91
N LYS A 148 -10.73 -14.05 29.33
CA LYS A 148 -10.16 -15.33 29.75
C LYS A 148 -8.67 -15.44 29.43
N TYR A 149 -8.26 -14.95 28.26
CA TYR A 149 -6.86 -14.92 27.86
C TYR A 149 -6.02 -14.10 28.84
N LEU A 150 -6.43 -12.86 29.14
CA LEU A 150 -5.71 -11.96 30.04
C LEU A 150 -5.74 -12.40 31.51
N ALA A 151 -6.72 -13.22 31.90
CA ALA A 151 -6.73 -13.84 33.23
C ALA A 151 -5.64 -14.92 33.40
N ILE A 152 -5.19 -15.56 32.31
CA ILE A 152 -4.10 -16.54 32.31
C ILE A 152 -2.75 -15.84 32.12
N ASP A 153 -2.69 -14.91 31.16
CA ASP A 153 -1.47 -14.19 30.82
C ASP A 153 -1.73 -12.67 30.83
N PRO A 154 -1.41 -11.99 31.96
CA PRO A 154 -1.54 -10.55 32.07
C PRO A 154 -0.29 -9.80 31.60
N SER A 155 0.65 -10.45 30.88
CA SER A 155 1.88 -9.79 30.44
C SER A 155 1.61 -8.58 29.53
N PRO A 156 2.53 -7.60 29.47
CA PRO A 156 2.39 -6.45 28.57
C PRO A 156 2.15 -6.87 27.12
N ARG A 157 2.88 -7.89 26.64
CA ARG A 157 2.69 -8.45 25.30
C ARG A 157 1.29 -9.02 25.10
N ALA A 158 0.74 -9.76 26.08
CA ALA A 158 -0.61 -10.28 26.00
C ALA A 158 -1.67 -9.17 25.97
N GLN A 159 -1.50 -8.13 26.79
CA GLN A 159 -2.36 -6.95 26.80
C GLN A 159 -2.35 -6.24 25.44
N LEU A 160 -1.17 -6.06 24.83
CA LEU A 160 -1.03 -5.47 23.50
C LEU A 160 -1.75 -6.29 22.42
N LEU A 161 -1.53 -7.61 22.39
CA LEU A 161 -2.18 -8.50 21.41
C LEU A 161 -3.71 -8.47 21.55
N ALA A 162 -4.22 -8.45 22.78
CA ALA A 162 -5.65 -8.32 23.05
C ALA A 162 -6.21 -6.97 22.57
N ALA A 163 -5.54 -5.87 22.92
CA ALA A 163 -5.94 -4.52 22.52
C ALA A 163 -5.93 -4.36 21.00
N ARG A 164 -4.94 -4.93 20.30
CA ARG A 164 -4.88 -4.98 18.84
C ARG A 164 -6.10 -5.68 18.25
N LEU A 165 -6.46 -6.86 18.76
CA LEU A 165 -7.64 -7.60 18.29
C LEU A 165 -8.95 -6.82 18.54
N GLN A 166 -8.94 -5.89 19.49
CA GLN A 166 -10.05 -4.99 19.81
C GLN A 166 -10.03 -3.68 19.02
N GLY A 167 -8.93 -3.34 18.35
CA GLY A 167 -8.74 -2.00 17.75
C GLY A 167 -8.60 -0.90 18.81
N ARG A 168 -7.96 -1.22 19.94
CA ARG A 168 -7.84 -0.36 21.13
C ARG A 168 -6.39 -0.22 21.62
N VAL A 169 -5.41 -0.30 20.72
CA VAL A 169 -3.99 -0.18 21.10
C VAL A 169 -3.69 1.18 21.73
N ASP A 170 -4.33 2.24 21.24
CA ASP A 170 -4.16 3.60 21.75
C ASP A 170 -4.61 3.76 23.21
N ASP A 171 -5.57 2.95 23.65
CA ASP A 171 -6.11 2.98 25.03
C ASP A 171 -5.15 2.36 26.06
N LEU A 172 -4.10 1.64 25.61
CA LEU A 172 -3.14 1.05 26.54
C LEU A 172 -2.24 2.13 27.17
N PRO A 173 -1.88 1.98 28.46
CA PRO A 173 -0.84 2.82 29.06
C PRO A 173 0.47 2.75 28.28
N THR A 174 1.15 3.88 28.15
CA THR A 174 2.44 3.98 27.43
C THR A 174 3.47 3.00 27.99
N GLU A 175 3.50 2.80 29.30
CA GLU A 175 4.40 1.86 29.97
C GLU A 175 4.15 0.41 29.54
N VAL A 176 2.88 0.03 29.31
CA VAL A 176 2.51 -1.31 28.84
C VAL A 176 2.96 -1.50 27.38
N LYS A 177 2.78 -0.47 26.54
CA LYS A 177 3.23 -0.50 25.13
C LYS A 177 4.75 -0.71 25.03
N HIS A 178 5.53 0.07 25.78
CA HIS A 178 6.99 -0.07 25.75
C HIS A 178 7.49 -1.36 26.38
N ALA A 179 6.88 -1.82 27.48
CA ALA A 179 7.23 -3.11 28.06
C ALA A 179 6.92 -4.27 27.09
N ALA A 180 5.83 -4.19 26.31
CA ALA A 180 5.55 -5.16 25.25
C ALA A 180 6.58 -5.14 24.11
N ALA A 181 7.11 -3.96 23.76
CA ALA A 181 8.19 -3.81 22.78
C ALA A 181 9.50 -4.41 23.29
N GLU A 182 9.85 -4.15 24.55
CA GLU A 182 11.02 -4.73 25.22
C GLU A 182 10.93 -6.26 25.28
N ASP A 183 9.77 -6.81 25.67
CA ASP A 183 9.51 -8.26 25.64
C ASP A 183 9.66 -8.87 24.22
N ALA A 184 9.49 -8.06 23.18
CA ALA A 184 9.61 -8.46 21.79
C ALA A 184 11.01 -8.27 21.20
N SER A 185 11.95 -7.66 21.94
CA SER A 185 13.32 -7.37 21.52
C SER A 185 14.19 -8.61 21.24
N VAL A 186 13.72 -9.80 21.61
CA VAL A 186 14.41 -11.08 21.38
C VAL A 186 14.67 -11.35 19.90
N ASP A 187 13.81 -10.85 19.01
CA ASP A 187 14.04 -10.91 17.56
C ASP A 187 13.63 -9.60 16.88
N TRP A 188 14.42 -9.18 15.90
CA TRP A 188 14.25 -7.91 15.18
C TRP A 188 12.86 -7.74 14.57
N THR A 189 12.24 -8.81 14.06
CA THR A 189 10.91 -8.72 13.45
C THR A 189 9.83 -8.52 14.49
N SER A 190 9.84 -9.29 15.59
CA SER A 190 8.86 -9.13 16.66
C SER A 190 8.98 -7.74 17.27
N HIS A 191 10.20 -7.24 17.49
CA HIS A 191 10.43 -5.92 18.04
C HIS A 191 9.90 -4.83 17.11
N GLY A 192 10.35 -4.84 15.84
CA GLY A 192 9.89 -3.88 14.84
C GLY A 192 8.37 -3.91 14.65
N ARG A 193 7.76 -5.11 14.63
CA ARG A 193 6.30 -5.24 14.49
C ARG A 193 5.56 -4.65 15.68
N VAL A 194 6.02 -4.91 16.90
CA VAL A 194 5.39 -4.32 18.09
C VAL A 194 5.50 -2.80 18.07
N LEU A 195 6.66 -2.27 17.68
CA LEU A 195 6.86 -0.82 17.53
C LEU A 195 5.91 -0.21 16.50
N LEU A 196 5.71 -0.85 15.34
CA LEU A 196 4.69 -0.42 14.35
C LEU A 196 3.28 -0.49 14.93
N GLU A 197 2.94 -1.55 15.66
CA GLU A 197 1.62 -1.72 16.28
C GLU A 197 1.29 -0.61 17.28
N ILE A 198 2.31 -0.04 17.95
CA ILE A 198 2.15 1.07 18.90
C ILE A 198 2.44 2.45 18.28
N ASN A 199 2.54 2.52 16.95
CA ASN A 199 2.79 3.74 16.16
C ASN A 199 4.15 4.43 16.41
N GLU A 200 5.16 3.67 16.86
CA GLU A 200 6.56 4.11 16.99
C GLU A 200 7.33 3.80 15.69
N VAL A 201 6.89 4.41 14.59
CA VAL A 201 7.29 4.04 13.22
C VAL A 201 8.79 4.23 12.99
N GLU A 202 9.36 5.36 13.44
CA GLU A 202 10.78 5.64 13.24
C GLU A 202 11.66 4.57 13.89
N GLU A 203 11.40 4.25 15.16
CA GLU A 203 12.15 3.25 15.90
C GLU A 203 11.95 1.85 15.30
N ALA A 204 10.73 1.53 14.88
CA ALA A 204 10.46 0.26 14.20
C ALA A 204 11.32 0.07 12.95
N VAL A 205 11.41 1.11 12.11
CA VAL A 205 12.21 1.08 10.88
C VAL A 205 13.69 0.96 11.21
N ARG A 206 14.19 1.69 12.22
CA ARG A 206 15.58 1.57 12.68
C ARG A 206 15.92 0.14 13.13
N VAL A 207 15.07 -0.46 13.97
CA VAL A 207 15.21 -1.83 14.47
C VAL A 207 15.20 -2.85 13.33
N LEU A 208 14.28 -2.72 12.37
CA LEU A 208 14.20 -3.65 11.25
C LEU A 208 15.40 -3.53 10.30
N ILE A 209 15.86 -2.31 9.99
CA ILE A 209 17.05 -2.07 9.18
C ILE A 209 18.30 -2.64 9.88
N ALA A 210 18.43 -2.45 11.20
CA ALA A 210 19.52 -3.04 11.97
C ALA A 210 19.53 -4.58 11.83
N GLY A 211 18.36 -5.21 11.94
CA GLY A 211 18.22 -6.65 11.73
C GLY A 211 18.57 -7.10 10.30
N VAL A 212 18.28 -6.30 9.28
CA VAL A 212 18.68 -6.56 7.89
C VAL A 212 20.20 -6.54 7.77
N LEU A 213 20.84 -5.49 8.27
CA LEU A 213 22.30 -5.32 8.21
C LEU A 213 23.02 -6.46 8.91
N GLU A 214 22.64 -6.79 10.15
CA GLU A 214 23.21 -7.92 10.89
C GLU A 214 23.04 -9.25 10.12
N SER A 215 21.86 -9.48 9.55
CA SER A 215 21.61 -10.70 8.77
C SER A 215 22.45 -10.77 7.49
N LEU A 216 22.76 -9.64 6.86
CA LEU A 216 23.66 -9.59 5.70
C LEU A 216 25.11 -9.87 6.13
N ASP A 217 25.57 -9.24 7.21
CA ASP A 217 26.93 -9.41 7.75
C ASP A 217 27.20 -10.88 8.13
N GLU A 218 26.19 -11.58 8.64
CA GLU A 218 26.28 -13.00 9.01
C GLU A 218 25.92 -13.97 7.87
N GLY A 219 25.69 -13.47 6.65
CA GLY A 219 25.37 -14.29 5.47
C GLY A 219 24.01 -15.01 5.53
N ARG A 220 23.08 -14.54 6.38
CA ARG A 220 21.70 -15.02 6.48
C ARG A 220 20.78 -14.33 5.47
N TRP A 221 21.01 -14.59 4.19
CA TRP A 221 20.31 -13.96 3.07
C TRP A 221 18.79 -14.05 3.12
N PHE A 222 18.24 -15.21 3.51
CA PHE A 222 16.79 -15.39 3.62
C PHE A 222 16.20 -14.51 4.72
N THR A 223 16.87 -14.42 5.87
CA THR A 223 16.44 -13.57 6.99
C THR A 223 16.49 -12.10 6.59
N ALA A 224 17.57 -11.66 5.94
CA ALA A 224 17.69 -10.30 5.42
C ALA A 224 16.55 -9.97 4.43
N ALA A 225 16.29 -10.86 3.46
CA ALA A 225 15.21 -10.67 2.49
C ALA A 225 13.82 -10.68 3.16
N TYR A 226 13.62 -11.53 4.17
CA TYR A 226 12.38 -11.59 4.95
C TYR A 226 12.13 -10.28 5.71
N TYR A 227 13.17 -9.69 6.33
CA TYR A 227 13.08 -8.41 7.02
C TYR A 227 12.85 -7.24 6.06
N ILE A 228 13.55 -7.20 4.92
CA ILE A 228 13.30 -6.19 3.87
C ILE A 228 11.84 -6.25 3.42
N ARG A 229 11.34 -7.45 3.12
CA ARG A 229 9.93 -7.62 2.73
C ARG A 229 9.00 -7.14 3.84
N HIS A 230 9.29 -7.42 5.10
CA HIS A 230 8.44 -6.99 6.22
C HIS A 230 8.39 -5.46 6.36
N VAL A 231 9.52 -4.76 6.22
CA VAL A 231 9.55 -3.28 6.21
C VAL A 231 8.66 -2.72 5.10
N LEU A 232 8.71 -3.33 3.92
CA LEU A 232 7.92 -2.89 2.76
C LEU A 232 6.43 -3.24 2.87
N GLU A 233 6.07 -4.37 3.48
CA GLU A 233 4.68 -4.84 3.60
C GLU A 233 3.91 -4.22 4.78
N ALA A 234 4.60 -3.69 5.79
CA ALA A 234 3.97 -3.24 7.03
C ALA A 234 3.49 -1.78 7.00
N ASP A 235 3.23 -1.22 5.81
CA ASP A 235 2.87 0.18 5.58
C ASP A 235 3.84 1.21 6.23
N ALA A 236 5.03 0.76 6.63
CA ALA A 236 6.03 1.61 7.29
C ALA A 236 6.53 2.71 6.33
N ALA A 237 6.62 2.39 5.04
CA ALA A 237 6.94 3.38 4.00
C ALA A 237 5.87 4.48 3.93
N ASP A 238 4.59 4.12 3.93
CA ASP A 238 3.48 5.09 3.89
C ASP A 238 3.51 5.99 5.14
N GLU A 239 3.77 5.44 6.32
CA GLU A 239 3.89 6.27 7.53
C GLU A 239 5.11 7.20 7.49
N LEU A 240 6.25 6.75 6.95
CA LEU A 240 7.39 7.63 6.72
C LEU A 240 7.07 8.74 5.72
N PHE A 241 6.35 8.44 4.62
CA PHE A 241 5.91 9.47 3.67
C PHE A 241 4.91 10.44 4.31
N LYS A 242 4.02 9.99 5.19
CA LYS A 242 3.14 10.88 5.97
C LYS A 242 3.93 11.77 6.92
N MET A 243 5.01 11.28 7.52
CA MET A 243 5.91 12.09 8.34
C MET A 243 6.64 13.13 7.49
N ALA A 244 7.24 12.72 6.37
CA ALA A 244 7.91 13.62 5.42
C ALA A 244 6.95 14.66 4.82
N LEU A 245 5.68 14.29 4.60
CA LEU A 245 4.63 15.20 4.17
C LEU A 245 4.39 16.32 5.19
N ARG A 246 4.28 15.97 6.48
CA ARG A 246 4.10 16.97 7.54
C ARG A 246 5.30 17.90 7.64
N GLU A 247 6.51 17.33 7.64
CA GLU A 247 7.76 18.10 7.69
C GLU A 247 7.88 19.07 6.52
N SER A 248 7.74 18.58 5.28
CA SER A 248 7.81 19.41 4.07
C SER A 248 6.72 20.48 4.01
N HIS A 249 5.50 20.18 4.49
CA HIS A 249 4.44 21.15 4.62
C HIS A 249 4.80 22.27 5.62
N ASP A 250 5.32 21.92 6.79
CA ASP A 250 5.71 22.88 7.83
C ASP A 250 6.90 23.75 7.38
N GLU A 251 7.81 23.21 6.57
CA GLU A 251 8.94 23.93 5.98
C GLU A 251 8.59 24.74 4.72
N GLY A 252 7.41 24.49 4.13
CA GLY A 252 7.01 25.06 2.85
C GLY A 252 7.82 24.52 1.65
N ASP A 253 8.38 23.31 1.75
CA ASP A 253 9.05 22.65 0.61
C ASP A 253 8.04 21.94 -0.28
N LEU A 254 7.51 22.70 -1.24
CA LEU A 254 6.54 22.24 -2.22
C LEU A 254 6.99 21.00 -3.01
N TRP A 255 8.29 20.80 -3.24
CA TRP A 255 8.77 19.63 -3.97
C TRP A 255 8.60 18.36 -3.15
N TRP A 256 9.05 18.37 -1.90
CA TRP A 256 8.94 17.21 -1.04
C TRP A 256 7.50 16.93 -0.61
N GLU A 257 6.69 17.97 -0.44
CA GLU A 257 5.25 17.82 -0.15
C GLU A 257 4.54 17.11 -1.32
N LEU A 258 4.80 17.55 -2.56
CA LEU A 258 4.27 16.92 -3.77
C LEU A 258 4.75 15.47 -3.91
N ARG A 259 6.04 15.20 -3.70
CA ARG A 259 6.60 13.85 -3.78
C ARG A 259 5.97 12.92 -2.75
N ALA A 260 5.72 13.39 -1.54
CA ALA A 260 5.06 12.58 -0.52
C ALA A 260 3.63 12.21 -0.94
N TYR A 261 2.84 13.15 -1.49
CA TYR A 261 1.51 12.83 -2.03
C TYR A 261 1.55 11.77 -3.14
N GLU A 262 2.52 11.86 -4.06
CA GLU A 262 2.67 10.91 -5.16
C GLU A 262 3.03 9.50 -4.66
N GLU A 263 3.96 9.38 -3.71
CA GLU A 263 4.34 8.08 -3.14
C GLU A 263 3.20 7.45 -2.32
N LEU A 264 2.36 8.27 -1.69
CA LEU A 264 1.15 7.83 -1.00
C LEU A 264 -0.01 7.48 -1.95
N GLY A 265 0.14 7.73 -3.26
CA GLY A 265 -0.91 7.53 -4.27
C GLY A 265 -2.09 8.50 -4.12
N TRP A 266 -1.87 9.66 -3.49
CA TRP A 266 -2.88 10.70 -3.24
C TRP A 266 -2.92 11.70 -4.40
N GLU A 267 -3.27 11.20 -5.59
CA GLU A 267 -3.20 11.93 -6.86
C GLU A 267 -4.07 13.20 -6.88
N SER A 268 -5.25 13.16 -6.24
CA SER A 268 -6.14 14.32 -6.15
C SER A 268 -5.53 15.47 -5.35
N GLU A 269 -4.87 15.14 -4.25
CA GLU A 269 -4.21 16.07 -3.34
C GLU A 269 -2.93 16.62 -3.98
N ALA A 270 -2.12 15.76 -4.61
CA ALA A 270 -0.97 16.17 -5.41
C ALA A 270 -1.36 17.20 -6.49
N ARG A 271 -2.43 16.91 -7.24
CA ARG A 271 -2.97 17.82 -8.25
C ARG A 271 -3.46 19.13 -7.64
N ALA A 272 -4.21 19.07 -6.54
CA ALA A 272 -4.71 20.27 -5.87
C ALA A 272 -3.56 21.17 -5.39
N LEU A 273 -2.50 20.57 -4.84
CA LEU A 273 -1.29 21.27 -4.39
C LEU A 273 -0.60 22.01 -5.55
N LEU A 274 -0.42 21.35 -6.70
CA LEU A 274 0.16 21.96 -7.90
C LEU A 274 -0.65 23.17 -8.38
N LEU A 275 -1.97 23.00 -8.53
CA LEU A 275 -2.86 24.06 -9.02
C LEU A 275 -2.96 25.24 -8.05
N ALA A 276 -2.97 24.97 -6.74
CA ALA A 276 -3.01 26.02 -5.72
C ALA A 276 -1.72 26.87 -5.70
N ASN A 277 -0.59 26.31 -6.17
CA ASN A 277 0.72 26.94 -6.17
C ASN A 277 1.22 27.31 -7.59
N GLU A 278 0.32 27.41 -8.57
CA GLU A 278 0.65 27.61 -10.00
C GLU A 278 1.66 28.74 -10.23
N GLU A 279 1.40 29.94 -9.70
CA GLU A 279 2.26 31.11 -9.90
C GLU A 279 3.62 30.95 -9.20
N ALA A 280 3.64 30.45 -7.96
CA ALA A 280 4.88 30.20 -7.24
C ALA A 280 5.77 29.15 -7.94
N ILE A 281 5.17 28.11 -8.52
CA ILE A 281 5.88 27.09 -9.31
C ILE A 281 6.48 27.70 -10.57
N LYS A 282 5.71 28.51 -11.31
CA LYS A 282 6.21 29.20 -12.50
C LYS A 282 7.39 30.13 -12.18
N GLU A 283 7.34 30.83 -11.05
CA GLU A 283 8.42 31.73 -10.62
C GLU A 283 9.63 30.99 -10.00
N SER A 284 9.45 29.76 -9.52
CA SER A 284 10.49 29.01 -8.81
C SER A 284 11.75 28.69 -9.64
N GLY A 285 11.62 28.68 -10.97
CA GLY A 285 12.69 28.25 -11.88
C GLY A 285 13.10 26.79 -11.70
N LYS A 286 12.28 25.95 -11.04
CA LYS A 286 12.53 24.51 -10.83
C LYS A 286 11.87 23.71 -11.97
N PRO A 287 12.62 23.21 -12.97
CA PRO A 287 12.03 22.64 -14.17
C PRO A 287 11.16 21.40 -13.92
N THR A 288 11.49 20.60 -12.89
CA THR A 288 10.72 19.40 -12.51
C THR A 288 9.34 19.72 -11.97
N LEU A 289 9.20 20.76 -11.14
CA LEU A 289 7.89 21.21 -10.64
C LEU A 289 7.06 21.84 -11.76
N GLN A 290 7.70 22.68 -12.58
CA GLN A 290 7.03 23.29 -13.72
C GLN A 290 6.54 22.23 -14.72
N GLN A 291 7.30 21.16 -14.93
CA GLN A 291 6.91 20.08 -15.83
C GLN A 291 5.64 19.39 -15.33
N LYS A 292 5.59 19.06 -14.03
CA LYS A 292 4.41 18.44 -13.41
C LYS A 292 3.18 19.35 -13.52
N LEU A 293 3.33 20.63 -13.21
CA LEU A 293 2.26 21.62 -13.36
C LEU A 293 1.76 21.72 -14.81
N ALA A 294 2.66 21.75 -15.79
CA ALA A 294 2.29 21.78 -17.21
C ALA A 294 1.47 20.54 -17.61
N GLY A 295 1.81 19.37 -17.07
CA GLY A 295 1.04 18.14 -17.22
C GLY A 295 -0.40 18.29 -16.70
N GLU A 296 -0.57 18.83 -15.49
CA GLU A 296 -1.89 19.02 -14.86
C GLU A 296 -2.77 20.08 -15.56
N LEU A 297 -2.15 21.09 -16.16
CA LEU A 297 -2.82 22.11 -16.96
C LEU A 297 -3.15 21.63 -18.39
N GLY A 298 -2.59 20.49 -18.82
CA GLY A 298 -2.72 19.98 -20.18
C GLY A 298 -1.91 20.77 -21.22
N ASP A 299 -0.88 21.50 -20.79
CA ASP A 299 0.04 22.23 -21.67
C ASP A 299 1.14 21.30 -22.19
N ALA A 300 0.82 20.58 -23.27
CA ALA A 300 1.71 19.57 -23.85
C ALA A 300 3.02 20.17 -24.41
N ASP A 301 2.98 21.39 -24.93
CA ASP A 301 4.15 22.05 -25.51
C ASP A 301 5.15 22.44 -24.42
N GLU A 302 4.66 23.05 -23.35
CA GLU A 302 5.49 23.44 -22.21
C GLU A 302 6.03 22.20 -21.46
N HIS A 303 5.20 21.18 -21.26
CA HIS A 303 5.63 19.91 -20.68
C HIS A 303 6.78 19.29 -21.50
N LEU A 304 6.67 19.27 -22.83
CA LEU A 304 7.72 18.74 -23.71
C LEU A 304 9.00 19.59 -23.65
N ARG A 305 8.88 20.92 -23.60
CA ARG A 305 10.03 21.83 -23.47
C ARG A 305 10.81 21.54 -22.19
N LEU A 306 10.11 21.47 -21.05
CA LEU A 306 10.71 21.19 -19.73
C LEU A 306 11.29 19.78 -19.66
N THR A 307 10.64 18.79 -20.29
CA THR A 307 11.19 17.43 -20.37
C THR A 307 12.57 17.41 -21.04
N LYS A 308 12.75 18.17 -22.13
CA LYS A 308 14.05 18.28 -22.82
C LYS A 308 15.08 18.98 -21.94
N GLU A 309 14.69 20.07 -21.28
CA GLU A 309 15.56 20.82 -20.38
C GLU A 309 16.08 19.95 -19.22
N ILE A 310 15.20 19.17 -18.57
CA ILE A 310 15.57 18.23 -17.51
C ILE A 310 16.55 17.16 -18.05
N ALA A 311 16.28 16.62 -19.24
CA ALA A 311 17.17 15.63 -19.86
C ALA A 311 18.57 16.19 -20.16
N GLU A 312 18.66 17.43 -20.62
CA GLU A 312 19.93 18.12 -20.86
C GLU A 312 20.71 18.37 -19.56
N LEU A 313 20.01 18.77 -18.49
CA LEU A 313 20.62 18.93 -17.16
C LEU A 313 21.16 17.60 -16.62
N GLY A 314 20.39 16.52 -16.75
CA GLY A 314 20.81 15.18 -16.35
C GLY A 314 22.05 14.69 -17.11
N ALA A 315 22.09 14.91 -18.43
CA ALA A 315 23.26 14.56 -19.25
C ALA A 315 24.52 15.30 -18.79
N ARG A 316 24.44 16.61 -18.53
CA ARG A 316 25.58 17.41 -18.04
C ARG A 316 26.10 16.92 -16.70
N ALA A 317 25.21 16.61 -15.75
CA ALA A 317 25.61 16.08 -14.45
C ALA A 317 26.36 14.75 -14.57
N HIS A 318 25.88 13.85 -15.44
CA HIS A 318 26.53 12.56 -15.68
C HIS A 318 27.94 12.72 -16.30
N PHE A 319 28.14 13.65 -17.24
CA PHE A 319 29.46 13.92 -17.81
C PHE A 319 30.44 14.54 -16.80
N SER A 320 29.97 15.43 -15.92
CA SER A 320 30.82 16.03 -14.86
C SER A 320 31.37 15.00 -13.88
N VAL A 321 30.58 13.98 -13.52
CA VAL A 321 31.04 12.90 -12.61
C VAL A 321 32.14 12.07 -13.27
N ILE A 322 32.04 11.81 -14.57
CA ILE A 322 33.04 11.03 -15.32
C ILE A 322 34.38 11.76 -15.39
N GLU A 323 34.40 13.06 -15.67
CA GLU A 323 35.64 13.84 -15.77
C GLU A 323 36.39 13.88 -14.42
N THR A 324 35.68 14.09 -13.30
CA THR A 324 36.29 14.06 -11.95
C THR A 324 36.78 12.68 -11.51
N SER A 325 36.28 11.61 -12.12
CA SER A 325 36.72 10.23 -11.85
C SER A 325 37.93 9.82 -12.71
N SER A 326 38.29 10.62 -13.72
CA SER A 326 39.36 10.34 -14.68
C SER A 326 40.68 11.04 -14.38
N GLU A 327 40.70 11.99 -13.43
CA GLU A 327 41.91 12.62 -12.88
C GLU A 327 42.45 11.87 -11.64
N GLY A 328 42.27 10.53 -11.59
CA GLY A 328 42.99 9.71 -10.63
C GLY A 328 44.49 9.78 -10.89
N ASP A 329 45.22 10.34 -9.94
CA ASP A 329 46.68 10.47 -9.96
C ASP A 329 47.35 9.19 -10.50
N PRO A 330 48.36 9.31 -11.38
CA PRO A 330 49.10 8.14 -11.83
C PRO A 330 49.71 7.46 -10.61
N VAL A 331 49.25 6.23 -10.36
CA VAL A 331 49.84 5.34 -9.36
C VAL A 331 51.32 5.16 -9.73
N GLU A 332 52.21 5.85 -9.04
CA GLU A 332 53.64 5.54 -9.04
C GLU A 332 53.79 4.11 -8.52
N SER A 333 53.98 3.18 -9.45
CA SER A 333 54.39 1.82 -9.15
C SER A 333 55.85 1.85 -8.70
N ASP A 334 56.05 2.02 -7.39
CA ASP A 334 57.36 1.90 -6.76
C ASP A 334 57.70 0.40 -6.64
N GLU A 335 58.37 -0.12 -7.67
CA GLU A 335 59.12 -1.37 -7.60
C GLU A 335 60.44 -1.11 -6.85
N SER A 336 60.50 -1.40 -5.54
CA SER A 336 61.75 -1.81 -4.91
C SER A 336 61.55 -2.46 -3.54
N GLY A 337 62.26 -3.56 -3.29
CA GLY A 337 62.79 -3.86 -1.95
C GLY A 337 62.43 -5.19 -1.32
N GLU A 338 63.26 -6.20 -1.58
CA GLU A 338 63.37 -7.46 -0.85
C GLU A 338 63.70 -7.33 0.67
N ALA A 339 63.36 -8.42 1.38
CA ALA A 339 64.10 -9.12 2.44
C ALA A 339 63.80 -8.89 3.94
N GLN A 340 63.29 -9.98 4.55
CA GLN A 340 63.72 -10.70 5.78
C GLN A 340 63.90 -9.94 7.11
N GLU A 341 63.19 -10.39 8.16
CA GLU A 341 63.78 -11.21 9.24
C GLU A 341 62.72 -11.73 10.24
N ALA A 342 63.04 -12.87 10.86
CA ALA A 342 62.22 -13.67 11.76
C ALA A 342 62.46 -13.35 13.24
N ALA A 343 61.44 -13.50 14.11
CA ALA A 343 61.63 -13.87 15.52
C ALA A 343 60.31 -14.32 16.21
N THR A 344 60.22 -15.63 16.47
CA THR A 344 59.81 -16.31 17.72
C THR A 344 58.61 -15.83 18.59
N SER A 345 57.63 -16.75 18.70
CA SER A 345 56.72 -17.14 19.83
C SER A 345 57.17 -16.84 21.28
N PRO A 346 56.33 -16.97 22.36
CA PRO A 346 55.19 -17.91 22.51
C PRO A 346 53.95 -17.47 23.31
N ALA A 347 52.95 -18.36 23.23
CA ALA A 347 51.68 -18.42 23.96
C ALA A 347 51.77 -18.40 25.49
N LYS A 348 50.66 -18.00 26.13
CA LYS A 348 50.12 -18.66 27.35
C LYS A 348 48.66 -18.27 27.62
N ALA A 349 47.82 -19.29 27.72
CA ALA A 349 46.57 -19.31 28.49
C ALA A 349 46.92 -19.58 30.00
N PRO A 350 45.97 -19.69 30.95
CA PRO A 350 44.67 -20.39 30.88
C PRO A 350 43.45 -19.48 30.80
#